data_AF-A0A199AZ48-F1
#
_entry.id   AF-A0A199AZ48-F1
#
_cell.length_a   1.000
_cell.length_b   1.000
_cell.length_c   1.000
_cell.angle_alpha   90.00
_cell.angle_beta   90.00
_cell.angle_gamma   90.00
#
_symmetry.space_group_name_H-M   'P 1'
#
loop_
_entity.id
_entity.type
_entity.pdbx_description
1 polymer ?
#
loop_
_entity_poly.entity_id
_entity_poly.type
_entity_poly.pdbx_seq_one_letter_code
_entity_poly.pdbx_strand_id
1 'polypeptide(L)'
;MARLPDDVKEEALAYCYAEFDRRKWEQMPSGERGAVYADLIADEQFSGLLAPYLKTEEMRVWLKDSAAKEYPRALEGIGHAARHTKRGYPGPSVIVSATLGRDWSVVESSIEQKPMRCRVVSAANESAVLIWGPQRMLSNLHWAASVARVAGEQRVAVAVTRPTMAKPAEVEWARVRALCELISVEAYSVMYAPRTIDAAAH
;
A
#
# COMPACT_ATOMS: atom_id res chain seq x y z
N MET A 1 -22.49 13.80 -1.84
CA MET A 1 -22.55 13.16 -0.51
C MET A 1 -22.63 14.24 0.52
N ALA A 2 -23.51 14.10 1.53
CA ALA A 2 -23.52 14.99 2.68
C ALA A 2 -22.12 15.02 3.31
N ARG A 3 -21.61 16.22 3.59
CA ARG A 3 -20.28 16.41 4.15
C ARG A 3 -20.39 16.20 5.66
N LEU A 4 -19.82 15.12 6.16
CA LEU A 4 -19.67 14.91 7.60
C LEU A 4 -18.84 16.06 8.18
N PRO A 5 -19.16 16.54 9.40
CA PRO A 5 -18.24 17.33 10.20
C PRO A 5 -16.88 16.64 10.32
N ASP A 6 -15.80 17.42 10.36
CA ASP A 6 -14.44 16.87 10.31
C ASP A 6 -14.15 15.98 11.54
N ASP A 7 -14.60 16.37 12.73
CA ASP A 7 -14.51 15.58 13.96
C ASP A 7 -15.23 14.24 13.85
N VAL A 8 -16.48 14.24 13.37
CA VAL A 8 -17.28 13.03 13.15
C VAL A 8 -16.61 12.12 12.11
N LYS A 9 -16.07 12.71 11.04
CA LYS A 9 -15.33 11.97 10.00
C LYS A 9 -14.09 11.31 10.57
N GLU A 10 -13.32 12.04 11.37
CA GLU A 10 -12.09 11.55 11.99
C GLU A 10 -12.35 10.40 12.97
N GLU A 11 -13.37 10.52 13.81
CA GLU A 11 -13.79 9.48 14.74
C GLU A 11 -14.31 8.23 14.00
N ALA A 12 -15.12 8.43 12.94
CA ALA A 12 -15.60 7.33 12.12
C ALA A 12 -14.45 6.61 11.37
N LEU A 13 -13.45 7.34 10.89
CA LEU A 13 -12.25 6.77 10.28
C LEU A 13 -11.42 5.99 11.29
N ALA A 14 -11.24 6.50 12.51
CA ALA A 14 -10.56 5.79 13.59
C ALA A 14 -11.22 4.44 13.89
N TYR A 15 -12.56 4.43 13.99
CA TYR A 15 -13.34 3.23 14.20
C TYR A 15 -13.16 2.22 13.05
N CYS A 16 -13.32 2.68 11.80
CA CYS A 16 -13.15 1.84 10.62
C CYS A 16 -11.75 1.25 10.53
N TYR A 17 -10.71 2.03 10.84
CA TYR A 17 -9.33 1.61 10.66
C TYR A 17 -8.91 0.61 11.72
N ALA A 18 -9.40 0.75 12.96
CA ALA A 18 -9.23 -0.29 13.97
C ALA A 18 -9.80 -1.63 13.49
N GLU A 19 -10.97 -1.60 12.84
CA GLU A 19 -11.60 -2.81 12.31
C GLU A 19 -10.89 -3.36 11.07
N PHE A 20 -10.45 -2.49 10.16
CA PHE A 20 -9.67 -2.87 8.98
C PHE A 20 -8.29 -3.43 9.35
N ASP A 21 -7.66 -2.89 10.39
CA ASP A 21 -6.41 -3.41 10.95
C ASP A 21 -6.64 -4.83 11.47
N ARG A 22 -7.68 -5.03 12.28
CA ARG A 22 -8.05 -6.32 12.87
C ARG A 22 -8.31 -7.39 11.82
N ARG A 23 -9.06 -7.04 10.76
CA ARG A 23 -9.42 -7.97 9.68
C ARG A 23 -8.40 -8.05 8.55
N LYS A 24 -7.32 -7.27 8.60
CA LYS A 24 -6.34 -7.14 7.51
C LYS A 24 -7.02 -6.82 6.17
N TRP A 25 -7.77 -5.73 6.15
CA TRP A 25 -8.60 -5.29 5.03
C TRP A 25 -7.92 -5.37 3.66
N GLU A 26 -6.63 -5.06 3.59
CA GLU A 26 -5.85 -5.09 2.36
C GLU A 26 -5.68 -6.49 1.75
N GLN A 27 -5.83 -7.53 2.58
CA GLN A 27 -5.68 -8.94 2.21
C GLN A 27 -7.03 -9.62 1.94
N MET A 28 -8.14 -8.96 2.31
CA MET A 28 -9.46 -9.55 2.17
C MET A 28 -9.93 -9.64 0.71
N PRO A 29 -10.49 -10.78 0.29
CA PRO A 29 -11.16 -10.95 -1.00
C PRO A 29 -12.28 -9.93 -1.21
N SER A 30 -12.49 -9.50 -2.45
CA SER A 30 -13.53 -8.52 -2.79
C SER A 30 -14.94 -8.97 -2.40
N GLY A 31 -15.24 -10.28 -2.49
CA GLY A 31 -16.53 -10.86 -2.13
C GLY A 31 -16.85 -10.79 -0.64
N GLU A 32 -15.84 -10.77 0.23
CA GLU A 32 -16.00 -10.76 1.69
C GLU A 32 -16.10 -9.34 2.27
N ARG A 33 -15.61 -8.33 1.54
CA ARG A 33 -15.65 -6.92 1.95
C ARG A 33 -17.05 -6.39 2.23
N GLY A 34 -18.05 -6.92 1.53
CA GLY A 34 -19.45 -6.55 1.73
C GLY A 34 -19.97 -6.89 3.14
N ALA A 35 -19.56 -8.03 3.69
CA ALA A 35 -19.96 -8.44 5.04
C ALA A 35 -19.36 -7.53 6.10
N VAL A 36 -18.10 -7.11 5.94
CA VAL A 36 -17.45 -6.16 6.87
C VAL A 36 -18.17 -4.81 6.90
N TYR A 37 -18.64 -4.31 5.74
CA TYR A 37 -19.45 -3.09 5.73
C TYR A 37 -20.79 -3.29 6.45
N ALA A 38 -21.43 -4.45 6.28
CA ALA A 38 -22.67 -4.76 6.98
C ALA A 38 -22.44 -4.83 8.50
N ASP A 39 -21.35 -5.46 8.95
CA ASP A 39 -20.98 -5.55 10.36
C ASP A 39 -20.73 -4.17 10.96
N LEU A 40 -19.97 -3.30 10.28
CA LEU A 40 -19.73 -1.93 10.74
C LEU A 40 -21.04 -1.13 10.85
N ILE A 41 -21.94 -1.27 9.89
CA ILE A 41 -23.24 -0.57 9.90
C ILE A 41 -24.18 -1.14 10.98
N ALA A 42 -24.08 -2.43 11.29
CA ALA A 42 -24.86 -3.06 12.35
C ALA A 42 -24.33 -2.70 13.75
N ASP A 43 -23.09 -2.22 13.86
CA ASP A 43 -22.52 -1.74 15.11
C ASP A 43 -23.17 -0.42 15.54
N GLU A 44 -23.80 -0.40 16.71
CA GLU A 44 -24.51 0.78 17.24
C GLU A 44 -23.57 1.96 17.52
N GLN A 45 -22.29 1.71 17.85
CA GLN A 45 -21.34 2.79 18.08
C GLN A 45 -21.00 3.52 16.77
N PHE A 46 -20.71 2.76 15.72
CA PHE A 46 -20.39 3.33 14.41
C PHE A 46 -21.62 3.95 13.73
N SER A 47 -22.74 3.22 13.72
CA SER A 47 -23.98 3.70 13.10
C SER A 47 -24.58 4.88 13.86
N GLY A 48 -24.54 4.88 15.20
CA GLY A 48 -24.99 5.99 16.04
C GLY A 48 -24.22 7.28 15.78
N LEU A 49 -22.90 7.18 15.54
CA LEU A 49 -22.04 8.33 15.19
C LEU A 49 -22.46 8.98 13.86
N LEU A 50 -22.84 8.16 12.86
CA LEU A 50 -23.16 8.66 11.51
C LEU A 50 -24.66 8.95 11.29
N ALA A 51 -25.54 8.36 12.09
CA ALA A 51 -27.00 8.45 11.93
C ALA A 51 -27.57 9.89 11.88
N PRO A 52 -27.01 10.89 12.59
CA PRO A 52 -27.48 12.27 12.45
C PRO A 52 -27.25 12.88 11.06
N TYR A 53 -26.35 12.30 10.26
CA TYR A 53 -25.87 12.88 9.00
C TYR A 53 -26.17 12.02 7.77
N LEU A 54 -26.25 10.70 7.94
CA LEU A 54 -26.34 9.73 6.86
C LEU A 54 -27.41 8.67 7.15
N LYS A 55 -28.15 8.30 6.12
CA LYS A 55 -28.95 7.06 6.14
C LYS A 55 -28.06 5.83 5.99
N THR A 56 -28.57 4.68 6.39
CA THR A 56 -27.87 3.38 6.29
C THR A 56 -27.30 3.11 4.88
N GLU A 57 -28.03 3.44 3.81
CA GLU A 57 -27.53 3.24 2.45
C GLU A 57 -26.33 4.16 2.15
N GLU A 58 -26.36 5.39 2.66
CA GLU A 58 -25.31 6.39 2.47
C GLU A 58 -24.06 6.08 3.32
N MET A 59 -24.22 5.48 4.51
CA MET A 59 -23.11 4.99 5.32
C MET A 59 -22.29 3.95 4.55
N ARG A 60 -22.95 3.01 3.84
CA ARG A 60 -22.26 2.01 3.02
C ARG A 60 -21.46 2.65 1.88
N VAL A 61 -22.03 3.66 1.23
CA VAL A 61 -21.32 4.42 0.18
C VAL A 61 -20.11 5.15 0.79
N TRP A 62 -20.28 5.76 1.96
CA TRP A 62 -19.20 6.45 2.66
C TRP A 62 -18.06 5.51 3.07
N LEU A 63 -18.37 4.34 3.62
CA LEU A 63 -17.37 3.32 3.95
C LEU A 63 -16.53 2.94 2.73
N LYS A 64 -17.17 2.73 1.58
CA LYS A 64 -16.52 2.33 0.34
C LYS A 64 -15.66 3.45 -0.27
N ASP A 65 -16.24 4.63 -0.44
CA ASP A 65 -15.63 5.70 -1.24
C ASP A 65 -14.71 6.61 -0.42
N SER A 66 -14.81 6.57 0.91
CA SER A 66 -13.92 7.24 1.85
C SER A 66 -13.01 6.23 2.57
N ALA A 67 -13.48 5.61 3.66
CA ALA A 67 -12.63 4.85 4.58
C ALA A 67 -11.82 3.74 3.88
N ALA A 68 -12.47 2.86 3.13
CA ALA A 68 -11.82 1.74 2.44
C ALA A 68 -10.86 2.17 1.33
N LYS A 69 -11.14 3.32 0.69
CA LYS A 69 -10.31 3.88 -0.38
C LYS A 69 -9.06 4.56 0.18
N GLU A 70 -9.17 5.20 1.33
CA GLU A 70 -8.07 5.89 1.98
C GLU A 70 -7.16 4.95 2.78
N TYR A 71 -7.70 3.85 3.32
CA TYR A 71 -6.94 2.93 4.18
C TYR A 71 -5.63 2.41 3.56
N PRO A 72 -5.54 2.01 2.27
CA PRO A 72 -4.27 1.63 1.66
C PRO A 72 -3.21 2.74 1.68
N ARG A 73 -3.61 4.02 1.65
CA ARG A 73 -2.69 5.16 1.77
C ARG A 73 -2.27 5.38 3.22
N ALA A 74 -3.20 5.19 4.14
CA ALA A 74 -2.92 5.26 5.58
C ALA A 74 -1.87 4.23 6.00
N LEU A 75 -1.95 3.01 5.46
CA LEU A 75 -0.92 1.99 5.66
C LEU A 75 0.45 2.40 5.11
N GLU A 76 0.52 3.26 4.09
CA GLU A 76 1.78 3.83 3.58
C GLU A 76 2.22 5.09 4.37
N GLY A 77 1.52 5.44 5.45
CA GLY A 77 1.77 6.65 6.24
C GLY A 77 1.28 7.95 5.59
N ILE A 78 0.42 7.88 4.56
CA ILE A 78 0.02 9.02 3.75
C ILE A 78 -1.37 9.54 4.14
N GLY A 79 -1.44 10.86 4.38
CA GLY A 79 -2.70 11.60 4.58
C GLY A 79 -3.16 11.66 6.04
N HIS A 80 -4.16 12.51 6.31
CA HIS A 80 -4.67 12.76 7.67
C HIS A 80 -5.07 11.49 8.44
N ALA A 81 -5.63 10.49 7.76
CA ALA A 81 -6.11 9.26 8.35
C ALA A 81 -4.99 8.26 8.71
N ALA A 82 -3.73 8.51 8.33
CA ALA A 82 -2.61 7.62 8.64
C ALA A 82 -2.41 7.41 10.15
N ARG A 83 -2.73 8.41 10.97
CA ARG A 83 -2.66 8.33 12.44
C ARG A 83 -3.62 7.31 13.08
N HIS A 84 -4.62 6.86 12.33
CA HIS A 84 -5.70 6.01 12.85
C HIS A 84 -5.42 4.52 12.68
N THR A 85 -4.50 4.15 11.81
CA THR A 85 -4.06 2.76 11.69
C THR A 85 -2.87 2.52 12.62
N LYS A 86 -2.90 1.39 13.31
CA LYS A 86 -1.76 0.88 14.10
C LYS A 86 -0.83 0.02 13.23
N ARG A 87 -1.11 -0.07 11.94
CA ARG A 87 -0.36 -0.87 10.97
C ARG A 87 0.27 0.03 9.93
N GLY A 88 1.46 -0.34 9.51
CA GLY A 88 2.23 0.40 8.52
C GLY A 88 2.96 -0.56 7.62
N TYR A 89 2.99 -0.23 6.33
CA TYR A 89 3.93 -0.85 5.44
C TYR A 89 5.36 -0.55 5.91
N PRO A 90 6.27 -1.53 5.78
CA PRO A 90 7.67 -1.29 6.08
C PRO A 90 8.22 -0.10 5.27
N GLY A 91 9.09 0.71 5.85
CA GLY A 91 9.70 1.83 5.12
C GLY A 91 10.55 1.38 3.92
N PRO A 92 10.94 2.31 3.02
CA PRO A 92 11.73 2.01 1.83
C PRO A 92 13.00 1.17 2.09
N SER A 93 13.67 1.37 3.22
CA SER A 93 14.86 0.59 3.60
C SER A 93 14.60 -0.92 3.72
N VAL A 94 13.40 -1.31 4.16
CA VAL A 94 13.02 -2.72 4.32
C VAL A 94 12.77 -3.37 2.97
N ILE A 95 12.08 -2.70 2.04
CA ILE A 95 11.88 -3.24 0.69
C ILE A 95 13.21 -3.32 -0.06
N VAL A 96 14.11 -2.34 0.11
CA VAL A 96 15.46 -2.38 -0.47
C VAL A 96 16.24 -3.58 0.06
N SER A 97 16.30 -3.75 1.38
CA SER A 97 16.99 -4.86 2.02
C SER A 97 16.46 -6.22 1.57
N ALA A 98 15.14 -6.34 1.39
CA ALA A 98 14.50 -7.57 0.96
C ALA A 98 14.60 -7.83 -0.56
N THR A 99 14.90 -6.81 -1.36
CA THR A 99 15.02 -6.93 -2.82
C THR A 99 16.47 -7.11 -3.28
N LEU A 100 17.36 -6.22 -2.83
CA LEU A 100 18.74 -6.12 -3.32
C LEU A 100 19.77 -6.62 -2.30
N GLY A 101 19.36 -6.82 -1.04
CA GLY A 101 20.21 -7.24 0.05
C GLY A 101 20.53 -6.10 1.03
N ARG A 102 21.14 -6.46 2.17
CA ARG A 102 21.39 -5.54 3.29
C ARG A 102 22.49 -4.52 3.02
N ASP A 103 23.31 -4.74 2.01
CA ASP A 103 24.42 -3.85 1.64
C ASP A 103 23.95 -2.67 0.77
N TRP A 104 22.65 -2.58 0.50
CA TRP A 104 22.01 -1.50 -0.25
C TRP A 104 21.31 -0.53 0.69
N SER A 105 21.48 0.76 0.41
CA SER A 105 20.90 1.86 1.18
C SER A 105 20.05 2.76 0.29
N VAL A 106 19.02 3.37 0.88
CA VAL A 106 18.11 4.30 0.20
C VAL A 106 18.76 5.68 0.14
N VAL A 107 18.71 6.32 -1.03
CA VAL A 107 18.98 7.76 -1.13
C VAL A 107 17.69 8.50 -0.76
N GLU A 108 17.58 8.98 0.48
CA GLU A 108 16.30 9.48 1.05
C GLU A 108 15.63 10.57 0.19
N SER A 109 16.42 11.49 -0.37
CA SER A 109 15.92 12.59 -1.21
C SER A 109 15.34 12.15 -2.56
N SER A 110 15.45 10.86 -2.92
CA SER A 110 14.99 10.31 -4.19
C SER A 110 13.66 9.54 -4.09
N ILE A 111 13.05 9.48 -2.90
CA ILE A 111 11.82 8.71 -2.69
C ILE A 111 10.65 9.41 -3.40
N GLU A 112 9.98 8.69 -4.29
CA GLU A 112 8.77 9.13 -4.97
C GLU A 112 7.64 8.11 -4.75
N GLN A 113 6.38 8.56 -4.71
CA GLN A 113 5.25 7.73 -4.27
C GLN A 113 4.35 7.15 -5.38
N LYS A 114 4.51 7.58 -6.64
CA LYS A 114 3.61 7.18 -7.75
C LYS A 114 4.37 6.74 -9.02
N PRO A 115 4.55 5.41 -9.22
CA PRO A 115 4.56 4.38 -8.17
C PRO A 115 5.69 4.62 -7.16
N MET A 116 5.68 3.86 -6.06
CA MET A 116 6.76 3.92 -5.08
C MET A 116 8.10 3.59 -5.76
N ARG A 117 9.07 4.49 -5.65
CA ARG A 117 10.41 4.30 -6.18
C ARG A 117 11.45 5.12 -5.43
N CYS A 118 12.71 4.70 -5.51
CA CYS A 118 13.85 5.47 -5.02
C CYS A 118 15.13 5.04 -5.75
N ARG A 119 16.15 5.91 -5.70
CA ARG A 119 17.53 5.53 -5.94
C ARG A 119 18.09 4.83 -4.73
N VAL A 120 18.93 3.85 -4.99
CA VAL A 120 19.63 3.06 -3.99
C VAL A 120 21.10 2.95 -4.35
N VAL A 121 21.95 2.86 -3.33
CA VAL A 121 23.40 2.72 -3.48
C VAL A 121 23.92 1.57 -2.64
N SER A 122 24.80 0.75 -3.22
CA SER A 122 25.45 -0.34 -2.50
C SER A 122 26.69 0.14 -1.73
N ALA A 123 27.16 -0.68 -0.79
CA ALA A 123 28.45 -0.45 -0.12
C ALA A 123 29.65 -0.40 -1.09
N ALA A 124 29.53 -1.01 -2.26
CA ALA A 124 30.53 -0.95 -3.34
C ALA A 124 30.34 0.26 -4.28
N ASN A 125 29.47 1.21 -3.92
CA ASN A 125 29.16 2.41 -4.69
C ASN A 125 28.50 2.13 -6.06
N GLU A 126 27.82 1.00 -6.19
CA GLU A 126 26.93 0.74 -7.32
C GLU A 126 25.60 1.46 -7.09
N SER A 127 24.97 1.96 -8.16
CA SER A 127 23.66 2.60 -8.08
C SER A 127 22.59 1.79 -8.81
N ALA A 128 21.36 1.84 -8.30
CA ALA A 128 20.19 1.32 -8.98
C ALA A 128 18.96 2.17 -8.68
N VAL A 129 17.91 1.98 -9.48
CA VAL A 129 16.56 2.46 -9.17
C VAL A 129 15.70 1.28 -8.77
N LEU A 130 15.13 1.33 -7.56
CA LEU A 130 14.14 0.36 -7.10
C LEU A 130 12.74 0.94 -7.23
N ILE A 131 11.85 0.22 -7.88
CA ILE A 131 10.42 0.54 -8.04
C ILE A 131 9.63 -0.60 -7.42
N TRP A 132 8.60 -0.31 -6.62
CA TRP A 132 7.81 -1.37 -5.99
C TRP A 132 6.32 -1.05 -5.93
N GLY A 133 5.54 -2.11 -5.80
CA GLY A 133 4.10 -2.03 -5.64
C GLY A 133 3.42 -3.38 -5.88
N PRO A 134 2.11 -3.49 -5.66
CA PRO A 134 1.39 -4.75 -5.82
C PRO A 134 1.25 -5.11 -7.30
N GLN A 135 1.09 -6.40 -7.61
CA GLN A 135 0.96 -6.91 -8.98
C GLN A 135 -0.16 -6.23 -9.79
N ARG A 136 -1.28 -5.86 -9.15
CA ARG A 136 -2.38 -5.12 -9.79
C ARG A 136 -1.96 -3.76 -10.39
N MET A 137 -0.79 -3.24 -10.00
CA MET A 137 -0.21 -1.99 -10.52
C MET A 137 0.91 -2.25 -11.54
N LEU A 138 1.06 -3.47 -12.05
CA LEU A 138 2.16 -3.85 -12.94
C LEU A 138 2.32 -2.91 -14.14
N SER A 139 1.23 -2.41 -14.73
CA SER A 139 1.29 -1.40 -15.80
C SER A 139 2.02 -0.12 -15.38
N ASN A 140 1.75 0.38 -14.17
CA ASN A 140 2.36 1.59 -13.65
C ASN A 140 3.82 1.35 -13.22
N LEU A 141 4.11 0.16 -12.67
CA LEU A 141 5.48 -0.25 -12.33
C LEU A 141 6.35 -0.36 -13.58
N HIS A 142 5.82 -1.02 -14.62
CA HIS A 142 6.49 -1.20 -15.90
C HIS A 142 6.73 0.14 -16.61
N TRP A 143 5.74 1.03 -16.61
CA TRP A 143 5.89 2.38 -17.15
C TRP A 143 7.00 3.15 -16.44
N ALA A 144 6.99 3.19 -15.11
CA ALA A 144 8.04 3.88 -14.34
C ALA A 144 9.43 3.28 -14.58
N ALA A 145 9.52 1.96 -14.71
CA ALA A 145 10.78 1.29 -15.01
C ALA A 145 11.27 1.62 -16.43
N SER A 146 10.36 1.68 -17.41
CA SER A 146 10.67 2.10 -18.78
C SER A 146 11.18 3.54 -18.81
N VAL A 147 10.54 4.45 -18.08
CA VAL A 147 10.99 5.86 -17.96
C VAL A 147 12.39 5.93 -17.34
N ALA A 148 12.67 5.17 -16.28
CA ALA A 148 14.00 5.12 -15.67
C ALA A 148 15.07 4.62 -16.66
N ARG A 149 14.77 3.59 -17.45
CA ARG A 149 15.67 3.08 -18.50
C ARG A 149 15.93 4.11 -19.58
N VAL A 150 14.89 4.80 -20.06
CA VAL A 150 15.02 5.88 -21.06
C VAL A 150 15.84 7.05 -20.50
N ALA A 151 15.76 7.33 -19.20
CA ALA A 151 16.57 8.34 -18.52
C ALA A 151 18.04 7.93 -18.33
N GLY A 152 18.44 6.72 -18.76
CA GLY A 152 19.82 6.25 -18.72
C GLY A 152 20.21 5.48 -17.46
N GLU A 153 19.24 5.13 -16.60
CA GLU A 153 19.51 4.35 -15.38
C GLU A 153 19.99 2.94 -15.75
N GLN A 154 21.23 2.62 -15.37
CA GLN A 154 21.94 1.42 -15.79
C GLN A 154 21.34 0.14 -15.17
N ARG A 155 20.91 0.25 -13.91
CA ARG A 155 20.31 -0.84 -13.16
C ARG A 155 18.96 -0.40 -12.61
N VAL A 156 17.92 -1.11 -13.00
CA VAL A 156 16.54 -0.86 -12.55
C VAL A 156 15.95 -2.18 -12.09
N ALA A 157 15.34 -2.16 -10.92
CA ALA A 157 14.69 -3.30 -10.29
C ALA A 157 13.21 -2.99 -10.03
N VAL A 158 12.34 -3.93 -10.36
CA VAL A 158 10.91 -3.92 -10.03
C VAL A 158 10.63 -4.98 -8.99
N ALA A 159 10.23 -4.55 -7.79
CA ALA A 159 9.77 -5.45 -6.73
C ALA A 159 8.24 -5.49 -6.70
N VAL A 160 7.67 -6.62 -7.13
CA VAL A 160 6.26 -6.92 -6.96
C VAL A 160 6.02 -7.34 -5.51
N THR A 161 5.32 -6.48 -4.77
CA THR A 161 4.99 -6.68 -3.37
C THR A 161 3.86 -7.69 -3.17
N ARG A 162 4.02 -8.54 -2.15
CA ARG A 162 3.03 -9.54 -1.73
C ARG A 162 2.70 -9.37 -0.24
N PRO A 163 1.42 -9.45 0.15
CA PRO A 163 1.03 -9.34 1.56
C PRO A 163 1.34 -10.60 2.39
N THR A 164 1.74 -11.70 1.74
CA THR A 164 2.02 -12.98 2.40
C THR A 164 3.28 -13.63 1.82
N MET A 165 3.75 -14.69 2.49
CA MET A 165 4.87 -15.51 2.01
C MET A 165 4.52 -16.37 0.79
N ALA A 166 3.22 -16.52 0.46
CA ALA A 166 2.76 -17.36 -0.65
C ALA A 166 3.31 -16.82 -1.98
N LYS A 167 4.02 -17.67 -2.73
CA LYS A 167 4.59 -17.29 -4.03
C LYS A 167 3.47 -16.87 -5.00
N PRO A 168 3.74 -15.92 -5.92
CA PRO A 168 2.77 -15.63 -6.97
C PRO A 168 2.51 -16.89 -7.81
N ALA A 169 1.34 -16.97 -8.43
CA ALA A 169 1.04 -18.04 -9.37
C ALA A 169 2.05 -18.02 -10.52
N GLU A 170 2.55 -19.20 -10.94
CA GLU A 170 3.65 -19.30 -11.90
C GLU A 170 3.33 -18.61 -13.23
N VAL A 171 2.09 -18.74 -13.72
CA VAL A 171 1.62 -18.10 -14.95
C VAL A 171 1.68 -16.57 -14.85
N GLU A 172 1.24 -16.02 -13.71
CA GLU A 172 1.26 -14.58 -13.47
C GLU A 172 2.69 -14.06 -13.32
N TRP A 173 3.54 -14.81 -12.60
CA TRP A 173 4.94 -14.44 -12.41
C TRP A 173 5.76 -14.51 -13.70
N ALA A 174 5.50 -15.50 -14.55
CA ALA A 174 6.08 -15.59 -15.88
C ALA A 174 5.75 -14.35 -16.72
N ARG A 175 4.51 -13.85 -16.63
CA ARG A 175 4.09 -12.61 -17.31
C ARG A 175 4.86 -11.38 -16.79
N VAL A 176 5.04 -11.27 -15.47
CA VAL A 176 5.84 -10.18 -14.86
C VAL A 176 7.28 -10.22 -15.38
N ARG A 177 7.92 -11.39 -15.34
CA ARG A 177 9.31 -11.56 -15.81
C ARG A 177 9.45 -11.17 -17.28
N ALA A 178 8.57 -11.69 -18.15
CA ALA A 178 8.60 -11.37 -19.57
C ALA A 178 8.46 -9.86 -19.84
N LEU A 179 7.57 -9.17 -19.12
CA LEU A 179 7.40 -7.72 -19.27
C LEU A 179 8.63 -6.92 -18.80
N CYS A 180 9.28 -7.33 -17.71
CA CYS A 180 10.50 -6.68 -17.23
C CYS A 180 11.70 -6.97 -18.14
N GLU A 181 11.79 -8.19 -18.67
CA GLU A 181 12.83 -8.60 -19.60
C GLU A 181 12.82 -7.77 -20.89
N LEU A 182 11.63 -7.46 -21.43
CA LEU A 182 11.47 -6.59 -22.62
C LEU A 182 12.14 -5.21 -22.48
N ILE A 183 12.32 -4.72 -21.26
CA ILE A 183 12.96 -3.42 -20.97
C ILE A 183 14.30 -3.57 -20.24
N SER A 184 14.82 -4.80 -20.13
CA SER A 184 16.07 -5.14 -19.44
C SER A 184 16.09 -4.69 -17.96
N VAL A 185 15.01 -5.04 -17.24
CA VAL A 185 14.81 -4.69 -15.83
C VAL A 185 14.72 -5.96 -14.98
N GLU A 186 15.32 -5.93 -13.79
CA GLU A 186 15.29 -7.05 -12.85
C GLU A 186 13.91 -7.14 -12.19
N ALA A 187 13.34 -8.35 -12.08
CA ALA A 187 12.03 -8.56 -11.46
C ALA A 187 12.14 -9.39 -10.17
N TYR A 188 11.58 -8.87 -9.08
CA TYR A 188 11.59 -9.51 -7.77
C TYR A 188 10.18 -9.67 -7.22
N SER A 189 9.98 -10.69 -6.40
CA SER A 189 8.73 -10.93 -5.69
C SER A 189 8.95 -10.91 -4.19
N VAL A 190 8.58 -9.81 -3.55
CA VAL A 190 9.01 -9.49 -2.18
C VAL A 190 7.80 -9.48 -1.26
N MET A 191 7.92 -10.13 -0.10
CA MET A 191 6.90 -10.00 0.94
C MET A 191 6.98 -8.58 1.52
N TYR A 192 5.88 -7.86 1.43
CA TYR A 192 5.73 -6.50 1.93
C TYR A 192 4.29 -6.40 2.46
N ALA A 193 4.18 -6.66 3.75
CA ALA A 193 2.92 -6.72 4.47
C ALA A 193 2.95 -5.66 5.57
N PRO A 194 1.81 -4.98 5.84
CA PRO A 194 1.76 -4.03 6.93
C PRO A 194 2.02 -4.75 8.25
N ARG A 195 2.94 -4.20 9.03
CA ARG A 195 3.29 -4.66 10.37
C ARG A 195 2.70 -3.71 11.40
N THR A 196 2.52 -4.19 12.62
CA THR A 196 2.21 -3.31 13.74
C THR A 196 3.31 -2.25 13.83
N ILE A 197 2.92 -0.98 13.82
CA ILE A 197 3.83 0.12 14.10
C ILE A 197 3.89 0.16 15.62
N ASP A 198 5.01 -0.27 16.20
CA ASP A 198 5.29 0.06 17.60
C ASP A 198 5.29 1.59 17.67
N ALA A 199 4.61 2.15 18.68
CA ALA A 199 4.61 3.58 18.91
C ALA A 199 6.06 4.01 19.19
N ALA A 200 6.81 4.35 18.14
CA ALA A 200 8.09 5.00 18.25
C ALA A 200 7.78 6.32 18.96
N ALA A 201 8.26 6.43 20.20
CA ALA A 201 8.23 7.66 20.96
C ALA A 201 8.72 8.80 20.07
N HIS A 202 7.92 9.87 20.04
CA HIS A 202 8.20 11.12 19.35
C HIS A 202 9.64 11.63 19.57
#